data_AF-A0A8S3ZZB1-F1
#
_entry.id   AF-A0A8S3ZZB1-F1
#
_cell.length_a   1.000
_cell.length_b   1.000
_cell.length_c   1.000
_cell.angle_alpha   90.00
_cell.angle_beta   90.00
_cell.angle_gamma   90.00
#
_symmetry.space_group_name_H-M   'P 1'
#
loop_
_entity.id
_entity.type
_entity.pdbx_description
1 polymer ?
#
loop_
_entity_poly.entity_id
_entity_poly.type
_entity_poly.pdbx_seq_one_letter_code
_entity_poly.pdbx_strand_id
1 'polypeptide(L)'
;MLYVTGVCTQGSTGCQHKTARCVSTRHNGVSAQDSTGCQHKTAQCVSTRQHGVSAQDSTVCQHKTARGVSTRQHGVSAQDSTECQHKAARGVSTRQHGVSAQDSTVCQHKTARGVSTRQHGVSAQGSTECQHKTARGVSTRQHEV
;
A
#
# COMPACT_ATOMS: atom_id res chain seq x y z
N MET A 1 1.16 14.84 -8.43
CA MET A 1 1.78 14.37 -7.18
C MET A 1 0.95 14.97 -6.05
N LEU A 2 0.45 14.16 -5.13
CA LEU A 2 -0.26 14.64 -3.93
C LEU A 2 0.70 14.49 -2.74
N TYR A 3 0.84 15.55 -1.96
CA TYR A 3 1.74 15.60 -0.80
C TYR A 3 0.98 16.18 0.39
N VAL A 4 0.91 15.43 1.50
CA VAL A 4 0.28 15.85 2.75
C VAL A 4 1.29 15.78 3.88
N THR A 5 1.38 16.86 4.66
CA THR A 5 2.19 16.94 5.88
C THR A 5 1.47 17.64 7.01
N GLY A 6 1.48 17.07 8.21
CA GLY A 6 0.94 17.73 9.40
C GLY A 6 0.76 16.80 10.59
N VAL A 7 0.51 17.41 11.76
CA VAL A 7 -0.02 16.72 12.95
C VAL A 7 -1.52 16.98 12.95
N CYS A 8 -2.33 15.92 12.91
CA CYS A 8 -3.78 16.04 12.84
C CYS A 8 -4.45 14.90 13.58
N THR A 9 -5.69 15.07 14.02
CA THR A 9 -6.44 13.96 14.63
C THR A 9 -6.75 12.88 13.59
N GLN A 10 -7.07 13.30 12.36
CA GLN A 10 -7.35 12.42 11.23
C GLN A 10 -6.71 12.98 9.94
N GLY A 11 -5.88 12.19 9.27
CA GLY A 11 -5.29 12.50 7.98
C GLY A 11 -5.97 11.71 6.87
N SER A 12 -6.50 12.38 5.84
CA SER A 12 -7.11 11.72 4.68
C SER A 12 -6.54 12.24 3.38
N THR A 13 -6.00 11.34 2.56
CA THR A 13 -5.46 11.69 1.23
C THR A 13 -6.12 10.82 0.14
N GLY A 14 -6.76 11.46 -0.83
CA GLY A 14 -7.51 10.79 -1.89
C GLY A 14 -7.01 11.14 -3.29
N CYS A 15 -6.94 10.16 -4.20
CA CYS A 15 -6.58 10.37 -5.60
C CYS A 15 -7.46 9.58 -6.57
N GLN A 16 -7.98 10.25 -7.62
CA GLN A 16 -8.95 9.70 -8.57
C GLN A 16 -8.58 10.08 -10.01
N HIS A 17 -8.27 9.11 -10.87
CA HIS A 17 -7.96 9.41 -12.28
C HIS A 17 -8.50 8.39 -13.28
N LYS A 18 -9.04 8.87 -14.41
CA LYS A 18 -9.46 8.01 -15.54
C LYS A 18 -8.24 7.45 -16.29
N THR A 19 -7.38 8.34 -16.78
CA THR A 19 -6.14 7.98 -17.47
C THR A 19 -5.02 8.82 -16.88
N ALA A 20 -4.01 8.16 -16.33
CA ALA A 20 -2.82 8.82 -15.83
C ALA A 20 -1.58 8.07 -16.30
N ARG A 21 -0.50 8.77 -16.61
CA ARG A 21 0.77 8.10 -16.90
C ARG A 21 1.37 7.57 -15.61
N CYS A 22 1.61 8.46 -14.65
CA CYS A 22 2.13 8.12 -13.33
C CYS A 22 1.35 8.87 -12.25
N VAL A 23 1.04 8.17 -11.17
CA VAL A 23 0.43 8.78 -9.97
C VAL A 23 1.34 8.51 -8.79
N SER A 24 1.61 9.54 -8.01
CA SER A 24 2.32 9.39 -6.76
C SER A 24 1.62 10.17 -5.66
N THR A 25 1.36 9.46 -4.56
CA THR A 25 0.78 9.98 -3.33
C THR A 25 1.81 9.81 -2.24
N ARG A 26 2.10 10.91 -1.53
CA ARG A 26 2.99 10.91 -0.38
C ARG A 26 2.27 11.53 0.80
N HIS A 27 2.25 10.79 1.91
CA HIS A 27 1.75 11.27 3.18
C HIS A 27 2.90 11.21 4.19
N ASN A 28 3.08 12.28 4.96
CA ASN A 28 3.91 12.20 6.15
C ASN A 28 3.24 12.90 7.32
N GLY A 29 3.11 12.27 8.48
CA GLY A 29 2.38 12.91 9.56
C GLY A 29 2.37 12.11 10.85
N VAL A 30 1.80 12.73 11.86
CA VAL A 30 1.44 12.05 13.11
C VAL A 30 -0.06 12.25 13.29
N SER A 31 -0.81 11.16 13.42
CA SER A 31 -2.25 11.23 13.61
C SER A 31 -2.81 10.10 14.47
N ALA A 32 -4.07 10.21 14.88
CA ALA A 32 -4.75 9.06 15.47
C ALA A 32 -5.18 8.09 14.36
N GLN A 33 -5.70 8.62 13.25
CA GLN A 33 -6.16 7.84 12.10
C GLN A 33 -5.65 8.43 10.80
N ASP A 34 -4.90 7.64 10.03
CA ASP A 34 -4.43 7.99 8.70
C ASP A 34 -5.07 7.08 7.65
N SER A 35 -5.60 7.69 6.60
CA SER A 35 -6.28 7.00 5.51
C SER A 35 -5.84 7.53 4.15
N THR A 36 -5.33 6.64 3.30
CA THR A 36 -4.94 6.96 1.93
C THR A 36 -5.71 6.09 0.94
N GLY A 37 -6.46 6.74 0.04
CA GLY A 37 -7.27 6.07 -0.98
C GLY A 37 -6.88 6.50 -2.40
N CYS A 38 -6.57 5.53 -3.27
CA CYS A 38 -6.26 5.80 -4.66
C CYS A 38 -7.00 4.88 -5.63
N GLN A 39 -7.55 5.47 -6.69
CA GLN A 39 -8.52 4.84 -7.58
C GLN A 39 -8.23 5.22 -9.04
N HIS A 40 -7.95 4.22 -9.89
CA HIS A 40 -7.56 4.47 -11.28
C HIS A 40 -8.14 3.47 -12.27
N LYS A 41 -8.62 3.97 -13.42
CA LYS A 41 -8.98 3.10 -14.56
C LYS A 41 -7.73 2.62 -15.29
N THR A 42 -6.92 3.52 -15.82
CA THR A 42 -5.69 3.19 -16.54
C THR A 42 -4.53 4.02 -16.00
N ALA A 43 -3.55 3.34 -15.41
CA ALA A 43 -2.29 3.95 -14.97
C ALA A 43 -1.11 3.13 -15.50
N GLN A 44 0.02 3.76 -15.86
CA GLN A 44 1.24 2.96 -16.06
C GLN A 44 1.86 2.63 -14.71
N CYS A 45 2.11 3.65 -13.88
CA CYS A 45 2.77 3.49 -12.59
C CYS A 45 1.99 4.19 -11.48
N VAL A 46 1.85 3.51 -10.35
CA VAL A 46 1.27 4.06 -9.12
C VAL A 46 2.26 3.85 -7.99
N SER A 47 2.49 4.91 -7.21
CA SER A 47 3.42 4.86 -6.08
C SER A 47 2.84 5.57 -4.87
N THR A 48 2.52 4.80 -3.84
CA THR A 48 2.06 5.30 -2.54
C THR A 48 3.22 5.23 -1.55
N ARG A 49 3.54 6.35 -0.92
CA ARG A 49 4.59 6.41 0.10
C ARG A 49 4.05 7.04 1.38
N GLN A 50 4.16 6.35 2.49
CA GLN A 50 3.73 6.85 3.80
C GLN A 50 4.92 6.85 4.77
N HIS A 51 5.02 7.92 5.55
CA HIS A 51 6.00 8.12 6.63
C HIS A 51 5.28 8.69 7.84
N GLY A 52 5.05 7.91 8.88
CA GLY A 52 4.28 8.47 9.99
C GLY A 52 4.24 7.65 11.25
N VAL A 53 3.61 8.25 12.26
CA VAL A 53 3.21 7.57 13.48
C VAL A 53 1.71 7.70 13.61
N SER A 54 1.01 6.57 13.64
CA SER A 54 -0.46 6.54 13.74
C SER A 54 -0.92 5.56 14.80
N ALA A 55 -2.15 5.72 15.30
CA ALA A 55 -2.78 4.59 16.00
C ALA A 55 -3.33 3.60 14.97
N GLN A 56 -3.98 4.11 13.93
CA GLN A 56 -4.52 3.31 12.82
C GLN A 56 -4.08 3.91 11.48
N ASP A 57 -3.44 3.08 10.66
CA ASP A 57 -3.06 3.39 9.30
C ASP A 57 -3.86 2.51 8.33
N SER A 58 -4.42 3.12 7.29
CA SER A 58 -5.18 2.41 6.26
C SER A 58 -4.86 2.91 4.85
N THR A 59 -4.43 1.99 4.00
CA THR A 59 -4.09 2.25 2.60
C THR A 59 -4.93 1.41 1.67
N VAL A 60 -5.73 2.05 0.81
CA VAL A 60 -6.56 1.37 -0.19
C VAL A 60 -6.17 1.83 -1.59
N CYS A 61 -5.74 0.90 -2.43
CA CYS A 61 -5.39 1.13 -3.83
C CYS A 61 -6.21 0.24 -4.75
N GLN A 62 -7.00 0.83 -5.67
CA GLN A 62 -7.81 0.07 -6.63
C GLN A 62 -7.51 0.49 -8.07
N HIS A 63 -7.22 -0.49 -8.93
CA HIS A 63 -6.84 -0.24 -10.31
C HIS A 63 -7.46 -1.24 -11.29
N LYS A 64 -8.02 -0.76 -12.41
CA LYS A 64 -8.41 -1.67 -13.52
C LYS A 64 -7.19 -2.15 -14.30
N THR A 65 -6.33 -1.25 -14.75
CA THR A 65 -5.12 -1.61 -15.51
C THR A 65 -3.95 -0.79 -15.01
N ALA A 66 -2.94 -1.49 -14.48
CA ALA A 66 -1.67 -0.93 -14.04
C ALA A 66 -0.50 -1.72 -14.63
N ARG A 67 0.61 -1.06 -15.01
CA ARG A 67 1.86 -1.81 -15.27
C ARG A 67 2.58 -2.10 -13.96
N GLY A 68 2.77 -1.08 -13.14
CA GLY A 68 3.48 -1.19 -11.86
C GLY A 68 2.71 -0.50 -10.73
N VAL A 69 2.64 -1.16 -9.58
CA VAL A 69 2.11 -0.59 -8.34
C VAL A 69 3.16 -0.80 -7.26
N SER A 70 3.48 0.29 -6.55
CA SER A 70 4.40 0.24 -5.43
C SER A 70 3.79 0.93 -4.23
N THR A 71 3.67 0.20 -3.12
CA THR A 71 3.27 0.73 -1.82
C THR A 71 4.47 0.63 -0.90
N ARG A 72 4.89 1.76 -0.32
CA ARG A 72 6.02 1.81 0.61
C ARG A 72 5.63 2.55 1.87
N GLN A 73 5.58 1.83 2.98
CA GLN A 73 5.24 2.37 4.30
C GLN A 73 6.47 2.35 5.19
N HIS A 74 6.63 3.45 5.94
CA HIS A 74 7.66 3.69 6.96
C HIS A 74 6.93 4.25 8.16
N GLY A 75 7.00 3.60 9.32
CA GLY A 75 6.30 4.16 10.46
C GLY A 75 6.18 3.28 11.67
N VAL A 76 5.48 3.83 12.65
CA VAL A 76 5.05 3.11 13.84
C VAL A 76 3.53 3.19 13.89
N SER A 77 2.86 2.05 13.99
CA SER A 77 1.39 2.00 14.08
C SER A 77 0.93 1.02 15.14
N ALA A 78 -0.25 1.22 15.74
CA ALA A 78 -0.87 0.12 16.49
C ALA A 78 -1.50 -0.88 15.51
N GLN A 79 -2.17 -0.38 14.46
CA GLN A 79 -2.76 -1.19 13.41
C GLN A 79 -2.43 -0.59 12.04
N ASP A 80 -1.82 -1.39 11.16
CA ASP A 80 -1.61 -1.08 9.74
C ASP A 80 -2.47 -2.02 8.89
N SER A 81 -3.18 -1.45 7.93
CA SER A 81 -3.97 -2.18 6.94
C SER A 81 -3.68 -1.67 5.54
N THR A 82 -3.16 -2.54 4.68
CA THR A 82 -2.91 -2.26 3.27
C THR A 82 -3.75 -3.17 2.39
N GLU A 83 -4.65 -2.58 1.61
CA GLU A 83 -5.46 -3.28 0.62
C GLU A 83 -5.14 -2.80 -0.80
N CYS A 84 -4.78 -3.74 -1.67
CA CYS A 84 -4.47 -3.50 -3.08
C CYS A 84 -5.34 -4.40 -3.97
N GLN A 85 -6.23 -3.82 -4.77
CA GLN A 85 -7.08 -4.53 -5.71
C GLN A 85 -6.76 -4.17 -7.17
N HIS A 86 -6.47 -5.18 -7.99
CA HIS A 86 -6.11 -4.98 -9.39
C HIS A 86 -6.79 -5.97 -10.34
N LYS A 87 -7.42 -5.48 -11.43
CA LYS A 87 -7.87 -6.40 -12.50
C LYS A 87 -6.70 -6.90 -13.35
N ALA A 88 -5.85 -6.01 -13.83
CA ALA A 88 -4.65 -6.38 -14.58
C ALA A 88 -3.45 -5.55 -14.08
N ALA A 89 -2.46 -6.24 -13.53
CA ALA A 89 -1.18 -5.67 -13.10
C ALA A 89 -0.03 -6.46 -13.74
N ARG A 90 1.06 -5.81 -14.16
CA ARG A 90 2.28 -6.57 -14.48
C ARG A 90 3.09 -6.85 -13.22
N GLY A 91 3.33 -5.83 -12.41
CA GLY A 91 4.09 -5.95 -11.15
C GLY A 91 3.41 -5.21 -10.01
N VAL A 92 3.35 -5.84 -8.83
CA VAL A 92 2.96 -5.20 -7.58
C VAL A 92 4.07 -5.42 -6.55
N SER A 93 4.45 -4.35 -5.86
CA SER A 93 5.45 -4.38 -4.80
C SER A 93 4.95 -3.65 -3.57
N THR A 94 4.81 -4.39 -2.46
CA THR A 94 4.50 -3.83 -1.15
C THR A 94 5.74 -3.93 -0.27
N ARG A 95 6.18 -2.81 0.30
CA ARG A 95 7.36 -2.76 1.16
C ARG A 95 7.07 -1.98 2.44
N GLN A 96 7.00 -2.69 3.55
CA GLN A 96 6.80 -2.10 4.88
C GLN A 96 8.11 -2.10 5.66
N HIS A 97 8.34 -0.99 6.35
CA HIS A 97 9.46 -0.75 7.27
C HIS A 97 8.86 -0.13 8.53
N GLY A 98 8.86 -0.82 9.65
CA GLY A 98 8.19 -0.23 10.81
C GLY A 98 8.00 -1.15 11.99
N VAL A 99 7.34 -0.59 13.00
CA VAL A 99 6.88 -1.33 14.17
C VAL A 99 5.37 -1.25 14.20
N SER A 100 4.72 -2.41 14.19
CA SER A 100 3.25 -2.49 14.26
C SER A 100 2.82 -3.49 15.32
N ALA A 101 1.75 -3.22 16.08
CA ALA A 101 1.17 -4.28 16.91
C ALA A 101 0.39 -5.27 16.04
N GLN A 102 -0.35 -4.77 15.05
CA GLN A 102 -1.05 -5.56 14.04
C GLN A 102 -0.77 -5.01 12.66
N ASP A 103 -0.46 -5.89 11.72
CA ASP A 103 -0.26 -5.55 10.31
C ASP A 103 -1.02 -6.54 9.41
N SER A 104 -1.81 -5.99 8.51
CA SER A 104 -2.60 -6.74 7.53
C SER A 104 -2.35 -6.21 6.13
N THR A 105 -1.81 -7.07 5.27
CA THR A 105 -1.64 -6.75 3.85
C THR A 105 -2.47 -7.71 2.99
N VAL A 106 -3.41 -7.17 2.24
CA VAL A 106 -4.27 -7.91 1.31
C VAL A 106 -4.04 -7.43 -0.12
N CYS A 107 -3.65 -8.34 -0.99
CA CYS A 107 -3.39 -8.08 -2.41
C CYS A 107 -4.27 -8.99 -3.28
N GLN A 108 -5.26 -8.42 -3.95
CA GLN A 108 -6.18 -9.15 -4.83
C GLN A 108 -5.92 -8.83 -6.30
N HIS A 109 -5.65 -9.86 -7.10
CA HIS A 109 -5.37 -9.69 -8.53
C HIS A 109 -6.13 -10.69 -9.40
N LYS A 110 -6.81 -10.21 -10.45
CA LYS A 110 -7.29 -11.12 -11.51
C LYS A 110 -6.14 -11.62 -12.39
N THR A 111 -5.27 -10.72 -12.83
CA THR A 111 -4.09 -11.09 -13.64
C THR A 111 -2.89 -10.30 -13.16
N ALA A 112 -1.90 -11.00 -12.61
CA ALA A 112 -0.61 -10.45 -12.19
C ALA A 112 0.53 -11.22 -12.86
N ARG A 113 1.62 -10.56 -13.27
CA ARG A 113 2.84 -11.31 -13.66
C ARG A 113 3.75 -11.55 -12.46
N GLY A 114 3.95 -10.53 -11.62
CA GLY A 114 4.76 -10.64 -10.41
C GLY A 114 4.14 -9.88 -9.24
N VAL A 115 4.16 -10.49 -8.07
CA VAL A 115 3.83 -9.85 -6.80
C VAL A 115 4.98 -10.06 -5.83
N SER A 116 5.40 -8.97 -5.17
CA SER A 116 6.45 -9.01 -4.16
C SER A 116 6.00 -8.24 -2.91
N THR A 117 5.96 -8.93 -1.78
CA THR A 117 5.70 -8.33 -0.47
C THR A 117 6.94 -8.47 0.38
N ARG A 118 7.43 -7.36 0.93
CA ARG A 118 8.63 -7.34 1.76
C ARG A 118 8.40 -6.53 3.03
N GLN A 119 8.42 -7.20 4.18
CA GLN A 119 8.26 -6.58 5.49
C GLN A 119 9.60 -6.59 6.22
N HIS A 120 9.96 -5.45 6.81
CA HIS A 120 11.16 -5.25 7.62
C HIS A 120 10.73 -4.54 8.89
N GLY A 121 10.96 -5.17 10.04
CA GLY A 121 10.62 -4.59 11.33
C GLY A 121 9.76 -5.52 12.17
N VAL A 122 9.23 -4.99 13.25
CA VAL A 122 8.65 -5.80 14.33
C VAL A 122 7.14 -5.76 14.22
N SER A 123 6.52 -6.93 14.10
CA SER A 123 5.08 -7.08 14.23
C SER A 123 4.73 -8.10 15.30
N ALA A 124 3.80 -7.77 16.19
CA ALA A 124 3.28 -8.78 17.12
C ALA A 124 2.29 -9.73 16.42
N GLN A 125 1.55 -9.23 15.42
CA GLN A 125 0.63 -10.01 14.59
C GLN A 125 0.65 -9.50 13.15
N GLY A 126 1.25 -10.28 12.25
CA GLY A 126 1.31 -9.98 10.82
C GLY A 126 0.51 -10.97 9.98
N SER A 127 -0.30 -10.47 9.05
CA SER A 127 -0.93 -11.29 8.01
C SER A 127 -0.66 -10.71 6.63
N THR A 128 -0.29 -11.57 5.69
CA THR A 128 -0.16 -11.19 4.27
C THR A 128 -0.95 -12.19 3.44
N GLU A 129 -1.98 -11.72 2.76
CA GLU A 129 -2.78 -12.51 1.85
C GLU A 129 -2.63 -11.99 0.42
N CYS A 130 -2.26 -12.89 -0.49
CA CYS A 130 -2.13 -12.59 -1.92
C CYS A 130 -3.03 -13.54 -2.71
N GLN A 131 -4.17 -13.03 -3.19
CA GLN A 131 -5.11 -13.81 -4.01
C GLN A 131 -4.91 -13.51 -5.49
N HIS A 132 -4.73 -14.56 -6.29
CA HIS A 132 -4.55 -14.44 -7.74
C HIS A 132 -5.39 -15.45 -8.51
N LYS A 133 -6.13 -14.99 -9.53
CA LYS A 133 -6.69 -15.93 -10.53
C LYS A 133 -5.63 -16.41 -11.52
N THR A 134 -4.65 -15.56 -11.84
CA THR A 134 -3.54 -15.91 -12.73
C THR A 134 -2.31 -15.11 -12.30
N ALA A 135 -1.31 -15.81 -11.75
CA ALA A 135 -0.01 -15.25 -11.37
C ALA A 135 1.13 -16.09 -11.96
N ARG A 136 2.22 -15.43 -12.38
CA ARG A 136 3.45 -16.11 -12.83
C ARG A 136 4.54 -16.19 -11.75
N GLY A 137 4.48 -15.34 -10.74
CA GLY A 137 5.41 -15.36 -9.62
C GLY A 137 4.92 -14.54 -8.43
N VAL A 138 5.04 -15.12 -7.24
CA VAL A 138 4.72 -14.49 -5.96
C VAL A 138 5.93 -14.68 -5.04
N SER A 139 6.36 -13.60 -4.39
CA SER A 139 7.44 -13.64 -3.41
C SER A 139 7.08 -12.83 -2.18
N THR A 140 7.02 -13.50 -1.04
CA THR A 140 6.83 -12.85 0.26
C THR A 140 8.11 -13.03 1.07
N ARG A 141 8.61 -11.94 1.65
CA ARG A 141 9.77 -11.95 2.55
C ARG A 141 9.45 -11.13 3.79
N GLN A 142 9.50 -11.76 4.95
CA GLN A 142 9.40 -11.09 6.23
C GLN A 142 10.78 -11.14 6.90
N HIS A 143 11.19 -10.02 7.46
CA HIS A 143 12.41 -9.92 8.26
C HIS A 143 12.04 -9.19 9.54
N GLU A 144 11.85 -10.00 10.58
CA GLU A 144 11.58 -9.54 11.93
C GLU A 144 12.91 -9.40 12.67
N VAL A 145 13.06 -8.33 13.43
CA VAL A 145 14.25 -8.01 14.24
C VAL A 145 13.89 -8.13 15.71
#